data_AF-A0A953TZ37-F1
#
_entry.id   AF-A0A953TZ37-F1
#
_cell.length_a   1.000
_cell.length_b   1.000
_cell.length_c   1.000
_cell.angle_alpha   90.00
_cell.angle_beta   90.00
_cell.angle_gamma   90.00
#
_symmetry.space_group_name_H-M   'P 1'
#
loop_
_entity.id
_entity.type
_entity.pdbx_description
1 polymer ?
#
loop_
_entity_poly.entity_id
_entity_poly.type
_entity_poly.pdbx_seq_one_letter_code
_entity_poly.pdbx_strand_id
1 'polypeptide(L)'
;MLAQSSSTEAGKRLRAKREQRHLSIRDVERFSRRIVEEKKNPAYLVPHNWVSDLENGRSKPRLAKFHSLSLIYGCDITEILSLFGLNISDLDNEQGLIVLPHTHLSGRAISLVQPIVSPSMKLSDKVLLERTNLVHRMFHGLGEMPLFLAQHAGTRDVLYGYVGTEDYTLDPWIRPGAFVQIDPHQNKVIKGVWPSEHDRPVYFVELRDDRYACSWCDHEGSRLLLVPSPKSPVPIRYFRYPQDAEIVGRVTGIAMLIAQFQPDSIAEASKI
;
A
#
# COMPACT_ATOMS: atom_id res chain seq x y z
N MET A 1 19.71 -23.88 1.21
CA MET A 1 19.27 -25.26 0.87
C MET A 1 17.74 -25.45 0.92
N LEU A 2 16.91 -24.41 0.74
CA LEU A 2 15.44 -24.45 0.99
C LEU A 2 14.54 -24.50 -0.27
N ALA A 3 15.10 -24.61 -1.49
CA ALA A 3 14.33 -24.47 -2.74
C ALA A 3 13.87 -25.79 -3.40
N GLN A 4 14.29 -26.96 -2.90
CA GLN A 4 13.95 -28.26 -3.52
C GLN A 4 12.55 -28.77 -3.11
N SER A 5 12.10 -28.45 -1.89
CA SER A 5 10.78 -28.84 -1.37
C SER A 5 9.64 -28.12 -2.10
N SER A 6 9.78 -26.81 -2.36
CA SER A 6 8.77 -26.01 -3.08
C SER A 6 8.63 -26.45 -4.54
N SER A 7 9.73 -26.74 -5.23
CA SER A 7 9.70 -27.19 -6.63
C SER A 7 9.06 -28.57 -6.82
N THR A 8 9.23 -29.47 -5.84
CA THR A 8 8.63 -30.81 -5.88
C THR A 8 7.12 -30.75 -5.65
N GLU A 9 6.68 -29.92 -4.72
CA GLU A 9 5.26 -29.73 -4.42
C GLU A 9 4.53 -28.99 -5.56
N ALA A 10 5.18 -28.00 -6.17
CA ALA A 10 4.70 -27.33 -7.38
C ALA A 10 4.48 -28.33 -8.54
N GLY A 11 5.44 -29.24 -8.75
CA GLY A 11 5.36 -30.29 -9.76
C GLY A 11 4.15 -31.22 -9.56
N LYS A 12 3.90 -31.66 -8.33
CA LYS A 12 2.71 -32.47 -7.99
C LYS A 12 1.40 -31.75 -8.26
N ARG A 13 1.31 -30.46 -7.91
CA ARG A 13 0.11 -29.65 -8.17
C ARG A 13 -0.15 -29.45 -9.67
N LEU A 14 0.90 -29.24 -10.46
CA LEU A 14 0.77 -29.18 -11.93
C LEU A 14 0.32 -30.51 -12.53
N ARG A 15 0.87 -31.63 -12.02
CA ARG A 15 0.42 -32.96 -12.39
C ARG A 15 -1.07 -33.16 -12.13
N ALA A 16 -1.55 -32.75 -10.96
CA ALA A 16 -2.97 -32.83 -10.62
C ALA A 16 -3.85 -32.01 -11.58
N LYS A 17 -3.43 -30.79 -11.97
CA LYS A 17 -4.14 -29.96 -12.95
C LYS A 17 -4.19 -30.61 -14.34
N ARG A 18 -3.08 -31.23 -14.78
CA ARG A 18 -3.03 -31.99 -16.04
C ARG A 18 -4.00 -33.17 -16.01
N GLU A 19 -3.98 -33.94 -14.93
CA GLU A 19 -4.82 -35.13 -14.75
C GLU A 19 -6.32 -34.78 -14.64
N GLN A 20 -6.65 -33.65 -14.01
CA GLN A 20 -8.03 -33.11 -13.96
C GLN A 20 -8.60 -32.78 -15.35
N ARG A 21 -7.74 -32.44 -16.32
CA ARG A 21 -8.12 -32.21 -17.72
C ARG A 21 -8.04 -33.48 -18.58
N HIS A 22 -7.77 -34.63 -17.96
CA HIS A 22 -7.59 -35.93 -18.61
C HIS A 22 -6.52 -35.92 -19.72
N LEU A 23 -5.47 -35.11 -19.52
CA LEU A 23 -4.40 -34.95 -20.51
C LEU A 23 -3.21 -35.87 -20.21
N SER A 24 -2.70 -36.55 -21.23
CA SER A 24 -1.39 -37.19 -21.14
C SER A 24 -0.27 -36.15 -21.32
N ILE A 25 0.94 -36.50 -20.87
CA ILE A 25 2.15 -35.69 -21.08
C ILE A 25 2.41 -35.46 -22.59
N ARG A 26 2.06 -36.43 -23.45
CA ARG A 26 2.18 -36.30 -24.91
C ARG A 26 1.11 -35.37 -25.51
N ASP A 27 -0.08 -35.32 -24.92
CA ASP A 27 -1.12 -34.37 -25.34
C ASP A 27 -0.68 -32.92 -25.07
N VAL A 28 -0.03 -32.67 -23.93
CA VAL A 28 0.53 -31.34 -23.60
C VAL A 28 1.52 -30.89 -24.67
N GLU A 29 2.43 -31.78 -25.09
CA GLU A 29 3.37 -31.43 -26.17
C GLU A 29 2.64 -31.15 -27.47
N ARG A 30 1.70 -32.02 -27.88
CA ARG A 30 0.91 -31.84 -29.10
C ARG A 30 0.17 -30.50 -29.11
N PHE A 31 -0.46 -30.12 -28.00
CA PHE A 31 -1.17 -28.84 -27.89
C PHE A 31 -0.21 -27.65 -27.87
N SER A 32 0.95 -27.77 -27.23
CA SER A 32 1.95 -26.70 -27.24
C SER A 32 2.53 -26.43 -28.64
N ARG A 33 2.63 -27.45 -29.51
CA ARG A 33 3.04 -27.26 -30.93
C ARG A 33 2.06 -26.36 -31.69
N ARG A 34 0.75 -26.52 -31.45
CA ARG A 34 -0.27 -25.63 -32.05
C ARG A 34 -0.09 -24.18 -31.59
N ILE A 35 0.27 -23.96 -30.32
CA ILE A 35 0.56 -22.62 -29.79
C ILE A 35 1.79 -22.02 -30.47
N VAL A 36 2.83 -22.83 -30.72
CA VAL A 36 4.04 -22.40 -31.43
C VAL A 36 3.73 -22.02 -32.88
N GLU A 37 2.88 -22.78 -33.57
CA GLU A 37 2.44 -22.49 -34.94
C GLU A 37 1.71 -21.14 -35.01
N GLU A 38 0.79 -20.89 -34.07
CA GLU A 38 0.01 -19.65 -33.99
C GLU A 38 0.89 -18.43 -33.61
N LYS A 39 1.73 -18.57 -32.59
CA LYS A 39 2.60 -17.49 -32.06
C LYS A 39 3.89 -17.30 -32.85
N LYS A 40 4.22 -18.22 -33.78
CA LYS A 40 5.48 -18.29 -34.54
C LYS A 40 6.74 -18.17 -33.67
N ASN A 41 6.71 -18.74 -32.47
CA ASN A 41 7.82 -18.66 -31.53
C ASN A 41 8.07 -20.01 -30.84
N PRO A 42 9.25 -20.64 -31.01
CA PRO A 42 9.53 -21.96 -30.46
C PRO A 42 9.64 -21.98 -28.93
N ALA A 43 9.78 -20.81 -28.27
CA ALA A 43 9.86 -20.72 -26.82
C ALA A 43 8.60 -21.23 -26.10
N TYR A 44 7.45 -21.29 -26.81
CA TYR A 44 6.19 -21.82 -26.30
C TYR A 44 6.08 -23.35 -26.33
N LEU A 45 7.05 -24.05 -26.92
CA LEU A 45 7.04 -25.51 -26.96
C LEU A 45 7.23 -26.11 -25.56
N VAL A 46 6.40 -27.10 -25.24
CA VAL A 46 6.44 -27.84 -23.97
C VAL A 46 6.67 -29.32 -24.28
N PRO A 47 7.94 -29.78 -24.38
CA PRO A 47 8.24 -31.18 -24.69
C PRO A 47 7.75 -32.14 -23.60
N HIS A 48 7.32 -33.35 -23.97
CA HIS A 48 6.80 -34.33 -23.02
C HIS A 48 7.82 -34.71 -21.92
N ASN A 49 9.09 -34.93 -22.30
CA ASN A 49 10.16 -35.22 -21.33
C ASN A 49 10.31 -34.09 -20.30
N TRP A 50 10.17 -32.85 -20.76
CA TRP A 50 10.27 -31.68 -19.90
C TRP A 50 9.09 -31.56 -18.94
N VAL A 51 7.87 -31.93 -19.37
CA VAL A 51 6.69 -32.00 -18.47
C VAL A 51 6.91 -33.05 -17.38
N SER A 52 7.48 -34.21 -17.73
CA SER A 52 7.82 -35.24 -16.74
C SER A 52 8.86 -34.74 -15.73
N ASP A 53 9.92 -34.08 -16.21
CA ASP A 53 10.93 -33.51 -15.32
C ASP A 53 10.37 -32.38 -14.44
N LEU A 54 9.46 -31.57 -14.98
CA LEU A 54 8.78 -30.50 -14.24
C LEU A 54 7.91 -31.07 -13.12
N GLU A 55 7.09 -32.08 -13.40
CA GLU A 55 6.21 -32.72 -12.42
C GLU A 55 6.99 -33.41 -11.29
N ASN A 56 8.21 -33.86 -11.59
CA ASN A 56 9.13 -34.45 -10.61
C ASN A 56 10.02 -33.41 -9.90
N GLY A 57 9.81 -32.10 -10.14
CA GLY A 57 10.58 -31.02 -9.52
C GLY A 57 12.03 -30.89 -10.00
N ARG A 58 12.39 -31.55 -11.11
CA ARG A 58 13.76 -31.57 -11.68
C ARG A 58 14.02 -30.43 -12.66
N SER A 59 12.99 -29.69 -13.05
CA SER A 59 13.06 -28.59 -14.01
C SER A 59 12.31 -27.35 -13.51
N LYS A 60 12.82 -26.16 -13.83
CA LYS A 60 12.14 -24.87 -13.60
C LYS A 60 11.61 -24.29 -14.92
N PRO A 61 10.36 -23.80 -14.99
CA PRO A 61 9.83 -23.21 -16.21
C PRO A 61 10.48 -21.86 -16.56
N ARG A 62 10.45 -21.54 -17.86
CA ARG A 62 10.72 -20.20 -18.39
C ARG A 62 9.39 -19.54 -18.74
N LEU A 63 9.36 -18.20 -18.80
CA LEU A 63 8.14 -17.40 -18.99
C LEU A 63 7.21 -17.90 -20.11
N ALA A 64 7.77 -18.20 -21.29
CA ALA A 64 6.99 -18.68 -22.44
C ALA A 64 6.29 -20.03 -22.18
N LYS A 65 6.88 -20.92 -21.37
CA LYS A 65 6.28 -22.21 -21.04
C LYS A 65 5.14 -22.07 -20.03
N PHE A 66 5.20 -21.08 -19.13
CA PHE A 66 4.08 -20.77 -18.23
C PHE A 66 2.82 -20.39 -19.00
N HIS A 67 2.97 -19.57 -20.04
CA HIS A 67 1.86 -19.22 -20.92
C HIS A 67 1.25 -20.45 -21.59
N SER A 68 2.06 -21.34 -22.17
CA SER A 68 1.55 -22.58 -22.78
C SER A 68 0.86 -23.49 -21.78
N LEU A 69 1.42 -23.65 -20.57
CA LEU A 69 0.81 -24.45 -19.51
C LEU A 69 -0.51 -23.85 -19.02
N SER A 70 -0.58 -22.52 -18.85
CA SER A 70 -1.80 -21.80 -18.47
C SER A 70 -2.94 -22.05 -19.45
N LEU A 71 -2.66 -21.96 -20.77
CA LEU A 71 -3.65 -22.25 -21.80
C LEU A 71 -4.06 -23.73 -21.82
N ILE A 72 -3.10 -24.66 -21.74
CA ILE A 72 -3.37 -26.11 -21.87
C ILE A 72 -4.09 -26.66 -20.62
N TYR A 73 -3.67 -26.24 -19.42
CA TYR A 73 -4.29 -26.66 -18.17
C TYR A 73 -5.53 -25.84 -17.81
N GLY A 74 -5.72 -24.70 -18.50
CA GLY A 74 -6.82 -23.77 -18.30
C GLY A 74 -6.85 -23.21 -16.88
N CYS A 75 -5.69 -22.79 -16.39
CA CYS A 75 -5.51 -22.09 -15.13
C CYS A 75 -4.85 -20.73 -15.37
N ASP A 76 -5.01 -19.82 -14.43
CA ASP A 76 -4.44 -18.49 -14.54
C ASP A 76 -2.91 -18.54 -14.49
N ILE A 77 -2.24 -17.70 -15.30
CA ILE A 77 -0.77 -17.70 -15.35
C ILE A 77 -0.15 -17.30 -14.00
N THR A 78 -0.82 -16.43 -13.23
CA THR A 78 -0.41 -16.03 -11.89
C THR A 78 -0.51 -17.19 -10.89
N GLU A 79 -1.55 -18.04 -11.03
CA GLU A 79 -1.70 -19.27 -10.24
C GLU A 79 -0.47 -20.17 -10.45
N ILE A 80 -0.06 -20.40 -11.71
CA ILE A 80 1.12 -21.23 -11.99
C ILE A 80 2.40 -20.58 -11.46
N LEU A 81 2.59 -19.28 -11.64
CA LEU A 81 3.78 -18.56 -11.15
C LEU A 81 3.90 -18.64 -9.61
N SER A 82 2.77 -18.52 -8.90
CA SER A 82 2.73 -18.62 -7.44
C SER A 82 3.21 -19.99 -6.93
N LEU A 83 2.96 -21.07 -7.67
CA LEU A 83 3.46 -22.41 -7.33
C LEU A 83 4.99 -22.48 -7.28
N PHE A 84 5.67 -21.65 -8.07
CA PHE A 84 7.13 -21.54 -8.09
C PHE A 84 7.67 -20.40 -7.21
N GLY A 85 6.83 -19.82 -6.36
CA GLY A 85 7.19 -18.71 -5.47
C GLY A 85 7.31 -17.35 -6.15
N LEU A 86 6.75 -17.20 -7.36
CA LEU A 86 6.69 -15.93 -8.07
C LEU A 86 5.28 -15.34 -7.94
N ASN A 87 5.08 -14.52 -6.93
CA ASN A 87 3.82 -13.83 -6.72
C ASN A 87 3.90 -12.43 -7.34
N ILE A 88 3.14 -12.20 -8.42
CA ILE A 88 3.16 -10.91 -9.12
C ILE A 88 2.62 -9.79 -8.23
N SER A 89 1.70 -10.08 -7.31
CA SER A 89 1.17 -9.09 -6.36
C SER A 89 2.23 -8.60 -5.37
N ASP A 90 3.27 -9.38 -5.10
CA ASP A 90 4.36 -8.97 -4.20
C ASP A 90 5.27 -7.93 -4.86
N LEU A 91 5.37 -7.90 -6.20
CA LEU A 91 6.21 -6.93 -6.94
C LEU A 91 5.81 -5.47 -6.70
N ASP A 92 4.52 -5.20 -6.44
CA ASP A 92 4.06 -3.85 -6.13
C ASP A 92 4.41 -3.44 -4.70
N ASN A 93 4.40 -4.37 -3.75
CA ASN A 93 4.85 -4.15 -2.38
C ASN A 93 6.39 -4.05 -2.28
N GLU A 94 7.10 -4.84 -3.08
CA GLU A 94 8.56 -4.88 -3.13
C GLU A 94 9.18 -3.69 -3.88
N GLN A 95 8.42 -3.00 -4.75
CA GLN A 95 8.88 -1.76 -5.40
C GLN A 95 9.29 -0.70 -4.36
N GLY A 96 8.59 -0.62 -3.23
CA GLY A 96 8.95 0.27 -2.12
C GLY A 96 10.27 -0.08 -1.42
N LEU A 97 10.80 -1.29 -1.62
CA LEU A 97 12.11 -1.69 -1.08
C LEU A 97 13.28 -1.13 -1.91
N ILE A 98 13.01 -0.71 -3.15
CA ILE A 98 14.03 -0.18 -4.06
C ILE A 98 14.10 1.34 -3.87
N VAL A 99 15.07 1.80 -3.09
CA VAL A 99 15.38 3.23 -2.95
C VAL A 99 16.20 3.67 -4.15
N LEU A 100 15.56 4.37 -5.10
CA LEU A 100 16.26 4.96 -6.24
C LEU A 100 16.91 6.30 -5.85
N PRO A 101 18.12 6.62 -6.33
CA PRO A 101 18.90 7.78 -5.90
C PRO A 101 18.37 9.13 -6.43
N HIS A 102 17.50 9.12 -7.44
CA HIS A 102 16.94 10.32 -8.04
C HIS A 102 15.41 10.30 -7.95
N THR A 103 14.78 11.46 -8.16
CA THR A 103 13.32 11.54 -8.26
C THR A 103 12.86 10.76 -9.49
N HIS A 104 12.04 9.74 -9.29
CA HIS A 104 11.45 8.96 -10.37
C HIS A 104 9.93 8.96 -10.25
N LEU A 105 9.25 8.84 -11.39
CA LEU A 105 7.82 8.59 -11.41
C LEU A 105 7.57 7.18 -10.87
N SER A 106 7.11 7.08 -9.63
CA SER A 106 6.62 5.82 -9.05
C SER A 106 5.20 5.58 -9.53
N GLY A 107 4.98 4.48 -10.26
CA GLY A 107 3.69 4.14 -10.81
C GLY A 107 3.85 3.54 -12.20
N ARG A 108 3.72 2.22 -12.28
CA ARG A 108 3.44 1.59 -13.56
C ARG A 108 2.10 2.15 -14.04
N ALA A 109 2.01 2.61 -15.28
CA ALA A 109 0.72 2.90 -15.88
C ALA A 109 -0.13 1.63 -15.73
N ILE A 110 -1.10 1.64 -14.81
CA ILE A 110 -2.12 0.62 -14.74
C ILE A 110 -2.78 0.72 -16.10
N SER A 111 -2.43 -0.18 -17.01
CA SER A 111 -3.17 -0.34 -18.25
C SER A 111 -4.56 -0.68 -17.76
N LEU A 112 -5.46 0.31 -17.79
CA LEU A 112 -6.85 0.19 -17.36
C LEU A 112 -7.51 -0.89 -18.21
N VAL A 113 -7.30 -2.16 -17.86
CA VAL A 113 -8.34 -3.16 -17.98
C VAL A 113 -9.44 -2.53 -17.14
N GLN A 114 -10.47 -2.08 -17.86
CA GLN A 114 -11.62 -1.29 -17.46
C GLN A 114 -11.74 -1.09 -15.95
N PRO A 115 -11.88 0.16 -15.47
CA PRO A 115 -12.08 0.40 -14.05
C PRO A 115 -13.19 -0.55 -13.61
N ILE A 116 -12.86 -1.47 -12.70
CA ILE A 116 -13.88 -2.10 -11.90
C ILE A 116 -14.45 -0.91 -11.16
N VAL A 117 -15.54 -0.38 -11.73
CA VAL A 117 -16.41 0.61 -11.12
C VAL A 117 -16.83 -0.07 -9.84
N SER A 118 -16.08 0.20 -8.77
CA SER A 118 -16.53 -0.11 -7.43
C SER A 118 -17.70 0.83 -7.24
N PRO A 119 -18.93 0.30 -7.16
CA PRO A 119 -20.12 1.12 -7.22
C PRO A 119 -20.12 2.05 -5.99
N SER A 120 -20.14 3.36 -6.25
CA SER A 120 -20.56 4.42 -5.34
C SER A 120 -20.23 4.17 -3.87
N MET A 121 -19.03 4.58 -3.44
CA MET A 121 -18.77 4.83 -2.03
C MET A 121 -19.59 6.05 -1.61
N LYS A 122 -20.78 5.82 -1.08
CA LYS A 122 -21.47 6.82 -0.26
C LYS A 122 -20.65 6.94 1.02
N LEU A 123 -19.96 8.06 1.19
CA LEU A 123 -19.47 8.48 2.49
C LEU A 123 -20.66 8.35 3.44
N SER A 124 -20.55 7.50 4.47
CA SER A 124 -21.64 7.35 5.44
C SER A 124 -21.93 8.74 6.00
N ASP A 125 -23.20 9.16 6.02
CA ASP A 125 -23.67 10.49 6.51
C ASP A 125 -23.26 10.82 7.96
N LYS A 126 -22.51 9.94 8.63
CA LYS A 126 -21.98 10.09 9.99
C LYS A 126 -20.51 10.49 10.08
N VAL A 127 -19.79 10.61 8.95
CA VAL A 127 -18.39 11.05 8.98
C VAL A 127 -18.34 12.58 9.01
N LEU A 128 -18.11 13.15 10.20
CA LEU A 128 -17.84 14.57 10.37
C LEU A 128 -16.41 14.87 9.91
N LEU A 129 -16.25 15.31 8.67
CA LEU A 129 -14.95 15.68 8.09
C LEU A 129 -14.38 16.95 8.74
N GLU A 130 -15.18 17.72 9.47
CA GLU A 130 -14.71 18.86 10.26
C GLU A 130 -13.74 18.41 11.36
N ARG A 131 -13.85 17.15 11.80
CA ARG A 131 -13.07 16.59 12.91
C ARG A 131 -11.97 15.67 12.41
N THR A 132 -10.87 15.65 13.16
CA THR A 132 -9.83 14.63 13.00
C THR A 132 -10.37 13.28 13.48
N ASN A 133 -10.19 12.23 12.68
CA ASN A 133 -10.82 10.93 12.87
C ASN A 133 -9.83 9.78 12.65
N LEU A 134 -9.98 8.68 13.40
CA LEU A 134 -9.25 7.43 13.16
C LEU A 134 -9.98 6.57 12.11
N VAL A 135 -9.36 6.41 10.94
CA VAL A 135 -9.94 5.78 9.73
C VAL A 135 -10.01 4.25 9.82
N HIS A 136 -9.24 3.61 10.69
CA HIS A 136 -9.38 2.16 10.96
C HIS A 136 -10.79 1.78 11.47
N ARG A 137 -11.60 2.75 11.93
CA ARG A 137 -13.01 2.56 12.31
C ARG A 137 -14.02 2.91 11.20
N MET A 138 -13.57 3.33 10.01
CA MET A 138 -14.39 3.99 8.97
C MET A 138 -14.42 3.27 7.61
N PHE A 139 -14.05 1.97 7.55
CA PHE A 139 -13.81 1.19 6.32
C PHE A 139 -14.95 1.11 5.28
N HIS A 140 -16.10 1.77 5.48
CA HIS A 140 -17.20 1.78 4.52
C HIS A 140 -17.44 3.09 3.77
N GLY A 141 -16.68 4.18 4.02
CA GLY A 141 -17.07 5.50 3.49
C GLY A 141 -16.00 6.42 2.91
N LEU A 142 -14.74 6.36 3.33
CA LEU A 142 -13.74 7.31 2.82
C LEU A 142 -13.20 6.82 1.47
N GLY A 143 -13.59 7.53 0.40
CA GLY A 143 -13.13 7.31 -0.97
C GLY A 143 -11.61 7.17 -1.08
N GLU A 144 -11.17 6.49 -2.15
CA GLU A 144 -9.78 6.17 -2.53
C GLU A 144 -8.73 6.71 -1.53
N MET A 145 -8.49 5.96 -0.44
CA MET A 145 -7.30 6.16 0.39
C MET A 145 -6.11 6.27 -0.57
N PRO A 146 -5.26 7.31 -0.48
CA PRO A 146 -4.18 7.47 -1.45
C PRO A 146 -3.34 6.20 -1.46
N LEU A 147 -3.44 5.43 -2.56
CA LEU A 147 -2.99 4.03 -2.62
C LEU A 147 -1.51 3.88 -2.23
N PHE A 148 -0.73 4.95 -2.39
CA PHE A 148 0.66 5.00 -1.96
C PHE A 148 0.84 4.83 -0.45
N LEU A 149 -0.06 5.34 0.41
CA LEU A 149 0.05 5.10 1.86
C LEU A 149 -0.20 3.62 2.20
N ALA A 150 -1.11 2.96 1.47
CA ALA A 150 -1.37 1.53 1.64
C ALA A 150 -0.20 0.65 1.19
N GLN A 151 0.52 1.04 0.13
CA GLN A 151 1.65 0.27 -0.43
C GLN A 151 2.90 0.27 0.48
N HIS A 152 3.11 1.31 1.29
CA HIS A 152 4.26 1.40 2.20
C HIS A 152 4.01 0.75 3.58
N ALA A 153 2.84 0.16 3.81
CA ALA A 153 2.46 -0.42 5.10
C ALA A 153 3.23 -1.72 5.45
N GLY A 154 3.76 -2.45 4.46
CA GLY A 154 4.39 -3.76 4.69
C GLY A 154 3.47 -4.73 5.47
N THR A 155 4.07 -5.68 6.20
CA THR A 155 3.39 -6.65 7.09
C THR A 155 3.11 -6.11 8.50
N ARG A 156 3.24 -4.80 8.75
CA ARG A 156 3.06 -4.21 10.08
C ARG A 156 1.63 -3.69 10.26
N ASP A 157 1.10 -3.86 11.48
CA ASP A 157 -0.17 -3.27 11.88
C ASP A 157 -0.04 -1.74 11.90
N VAL A 158 -0.55 -1.10 10.83
CA VAL A 158 -0.58 0.37 10.70
C VAL A 158 -2.02 0.84 10.82
N LEU A 159 -2.20 1.98 11.50
CA LEU A 159 -3.48 2.67 11.56
C LEU A 159 -3.49 3.83 10.58
N TYR A 160 -4.69 4.27 10.20
CA TYR A 160 -4.86 5.46 9.35
C TYR A 160 -5.71 6.49 10.09
N GLY A 161 -5.38 7.76 9.88
CA GLY A 161 -6.13 8.91 10.39
C GLY A 161 -6.47 9.88 9.28
N TYR A 162 -7.56 10.62 9.46
CA TYR A 162 -7.96 11.75 8.64
C TYR A 162 -7.87 13.01 9.51
N VAL A 163 -7.16 14.03 9.05
CA VAL A 163 -7.04 15.33 9.71
C VAL A 163 -8.26 16.15 9.33
N GLY A 164 -9.03 16.58 10.33
CA GLY A 164 -10.28 17.30 10.12
C GLY A 164 -10.07 18.60 9.35
N THR A 165 -11.09 19.05 8.63
CA THR A 165 -11.06 20.32 7.88
C THR A 165 -10.97 21.55 8.79
N GLU A 166 -11.23 21.40 10.09
CA GLU A 166 -11.04 22.44 11.11
C GLU A 166 -9.79 22.21 11.99
N ASP A 167 -9.01 21.14 11.76
CA ASP A 167 -7.78 20.88 12.51
C ASP A 167 -6.58 21.60 11.88
N TYR A 168 -6.46 22.88 12.17
CA TYR A 168 -5.35 23.73 11.73
C TYR A 168 -4.08 23.58 12.59
N THR A 169 -4.03 22.62 13.53
CA THR A 169 -2.96 22.53 14.54
C THR A 169 -1.56 22.50 13.91
N LEU A 170 -1.38 21.77 12.81
CA LEU A 170 -0.11 21.63 12.12
C LEU A 170 -0.08 22.34 10.75
N ASP A 171 -1.06 23.18 10.45
CA ASP A 171 -1.05 23.97 9.22
C ASP A 171 0.16 24.94 9.20
N PRO A 172 0.87 25.10 8.07
CA PRO A 172 0.66 24.49 6.74
C PRO A 172 1.42 23.18 6.49
N TRP A 173 2.06 22.60 7.52
CA TRP A 173 2.90 21.40 7.38
C TRP A 173 2.07 20.12 7.19
N ILE A 174 1.03 19.94 8.01
CA ILE A 174 -0.08 19.02 7.73
C ILE A 174 -1.34 19.86 7.66
N ARG A 175 -1.90 19.95 6.45
CA ARG A 175 -3.10 20.74 6.19
C ARG A 175 -4.37 20.01 6.63
N PRO A 176 -5.43 20.75 6.98
CA PRO A 176 -6.76 20.18 7.12
C PRO A 176 -7.16 19.35 5.88
N GLY A 177 -7.78 18.20 6.11
CA GLY A 177 -8.14 17.23 5.06
C GLY A 177 -7.02 16.26 4.65
N ALA A 178 -5.85 16.29 5.30
CA ALA A 178 -4.79 15.33 5.07
C ALA A 178 -5.13 13.93 5.60
N PHE A 179 -4.62 12.90 4.95
CA PHE A 179 -4.59 11.53 5.46
C PHE A 179 -3.22 11.23 6.06
N VAL A 180 -3.21 10.51 7.17
CA VAL A 180 -1.98 10.13 7.87
C VAL A 180 -1.94 8.63 8.11
N GLN A 181 -0.75 8.05 7.95
CA GLN A 181 -0.44 6.69 8.38
C GLN A 181 0.21 6.76 9.77
N ILE A 182 -0.20 5.87 10.66
CA ILE A 182 0.14 5.88 12.09
C ILE A 182 0.75 4.52 12.45
N ASP A 183 1.91 4.55 13.09
CA ASP A 183 2.52 3.39 13.73
C ASP A 183 2.09 3.33 15.22
N PRO A 184 1.16 2.42 15.59
CA PRO A 184 0.65 2.32 16.96
C PRO A 184 1.69 1.79 17.95
N HIS A 185 2.78 1.17 17.49
CA HIS A 185 3.85 0.71 18.36
C HIS A 185 4.74 1.86 18.85
N GLN A 186 4.62 3.05 18.26
CA GLN A 186 5.35 4.26 18.63
C GLN A 186 4.44 5.26 19.37
N ASN A 187 3.93 4.85 20.54
CA ASN A 187 2.93 5.59 21.31
C ASN A 187 3.49 6.40 22.49
N LYS A 188 4.80 6.66 22.52
CA LYS A 188 5.45 7.48 23.56
C LYS A 188 6.05 8.72 22.94
N VAL A 189 5.85 9.87 23.59
CA VAL A 189 6.44 11.14 23.16
C VAL A 189 7.95 11.10 23.38
N ILE A 190 8.69 11.21 22.29
CA ILE A 190 10.15 11.32 22.29
C ILE A 190 10.52 12.76 22.63
N LYS A 191 11.24 12.95 23.74
CA LYS A 191 11.82 14.25 24.12
C LYS A 191 13.14 14.47 23.39
N GLY A 192 13.33 15.67 22.86
CA GLY A 192 14.55 16.03 22.15
C GLY A 192 14.52 17.45 21.60
N VAL A 193 15.69 17.91 21.16
CA VAL A 193 15.84 19.12 20.36
C VAL A 193 15.97 18.68 18.90
N TRP A 194 15.10 19.21 18.06
CA TRP A 194 15.02 18.84 16.64
C TRP A 194 15.71 19.92 15.80
N PRO A 195 16.56 19.55 14.83
CA PRO A 195 17.23 20.52 13.95
C PRO A 195 16.25 21.37 13.15
N SER A 196 15.10 20.80 12.79
CA SER A 196 14.00 21.48 12.14
C SER A 196 12.65 20.95 12.60
N GLU A 197 11.59 21.68 12.26
CA GLU A 197 10.20 21.24 12.43
C GLU A 197 9.87 19.94 11.67
N HIS A 198 10.59 19.67 10.57
CA HIS A 198 10.40 18.44 9.78
C HIS A 198 10.96 17.20 10.48
N ASP A 199 11.96 17.37 11.34
CA ASP A 199 12.57 16.28 12.11
C ASP A 199 11.76 15.96 13.36
N ARG A 200 10.83 16.85 13.75
CA ARG A 200 10.03 16.69 14.97
C ARG A 200 8.95 15.61 14.78
N PRO A 201 8.93 14.56 15.62
CA PRO A 201 7.93 13.51 15.54
C PRO A 201 6.50 14.04 15.73
N VAL A 202 5.62 13.65 14.82
CA VAL A 202 4.19 13.99 14.85
C VAL A 202 3.43 12.81 15.42
N TYR A 203 2.44 13.08 16.27
CA TYR A 203 1.64 12.06 16.92
C TYR A 203 0.17 12.23 16.59
N PHE A 204 -0.51 11.10 16.49
CA PHE A 204 -1.96 11.05 16.47
C PHE A 204 -2.45 10.81 17.89
N VAL A 205 -3.34 11.67 18.37
CA VAL A 205 -3.74 11.72 19.77
C VAL A 205 -5.24 11.54 19.88
N GLU A 206 -5.66 10.59 20.70
CA GLU A 206 -7.06 10.44 21.12
C GLU A 206 -7.30 11.37 22.30
N LEU A 207 -8.37 12.15 22.21
CA LEU A 207 -8.86 13.07 23.23
C LEU A 207 -10.19 12.54 23.78
N ARG A 208 -10.66 13.14 24.88
CA ARG A 208 -12.01 12.86 25.36
C ARG A 208 -13.10 13.13 24.33
N ASP A 209 -14.21 12.44 24.52
CA ASP A 209 -15.43 12.53 23.71
C ASP A 209 -15.24 12.02 22.27
N ASP A 210 -14.41 10.99 22.09
CA ASP A 210 -14.07 10.37 20.79
C ASP A 210 -13.59 11.39 19.76
N ARG A 211 -12.78 12.35 20.23
CA ARG A 211 -12.12 13.36 19.40
C ARG A 211 -10.67 12.99 19.20
N TYR A 212 -10.09 13.43 18.10
CA TYR A 212 -8.69 13.20 17.81
C TYR A 212 -8.01 14.52 17.44
N ALA A 213 -6.68 14.53 17.50
CA ALA A 213 -5.86 15.63 17.02
C ALA A 213 -4.57 15.09 16.39
N CYS A 214 -4.09 15.78 15.36
CA CYS A 214 -2.76 15.54 14.80
C CYS A 214 -1.85 16.69 15.23
N SER A 215 -0.80 16.38 16.00
CA SER A 215 0.02 17.44 16.62
C SER A 215 1.42 16.95 16.97
N TRP A 216 2.36 17.89 17.08
CA TRP A 216 3.56 17.64 17.85
C TRP A 216 3.21 17.59 19.33
N CYS A 217 3.85 16.69 20.06
CA CYS A 217 3.59 16.52 21.47
C CYS A 217 4.80 16.86 22.33
N ASP A 218 4.55 17.31 23.55
CA ASP A 218 5.55 17.41 24.61
C ASP A 218 4.93 17.06 25.97
N HIS A 219 5.78 16.79 26.96
CA HIS A 219 5.36 16.51 28.33
C HIS A 219 5.84 17.58 29.30
N GLU A 220 4.89 18.17 30.02
CA GLU A 220 5.15 19.07 31.14
C GLU A 220 4.55 18.46 32.42
N GLY A 221 5.39 17.85 33.26
CA GLY A 221 4.94 17.11 34.43
C GLY A 221 3.96 15.99 34.08
N SER A 222 2.73 16.07 34.60
CA SER A 222 1.64 15.12 34.33
C SER A 222 0.70 15.55 33.20
N ARG A 223 1.11 16.52 32.37
CA ARG A 223 0.32 17.05 31.26
C ARG A 223 0.96 16.69 29.93
N LEU A 224 0.11 16.38 28.95
CA LEU A 224 0.46 16.31 27.54
C LEU A 224 0.14 17.67 26.90
N LEU A 225 1.12 18.22 26.19
CA LEU A 225 0.98 19.45 25.42
C LEU A 225 0.82 19.08 23.95
N LEU A 226 -0.24 19.57 23.33
CA LEU A 226 -0.35 19.58 21.87
C LEU A 226 0.22 20.90 21.37
N VAL A 227 1.36 20.81 20.71
CA VAL A 227 2.13 21.97 20.24
C VAL A 227 1.79 22.21 18.77
N PRO A 228 1.25 23.39 18.43
CA PRO A 228 0.92 23.74 17.06
C PRO A 228 2.17 24.10 16.26
N SER A 229 2.03 24.12 14.93
CA SER A 229 2.98 24.79 14.03
C SER A 229 3.08 26.28 14.40
N PRO A 230 4.25 26.95 14.33
CA PRO A 230 4.35 28.37 14.67
C PRO A 230 3.53 29.29 13.76
N LYS A 231 3.12 28.82 12.58
CA LYS A 231 2.25 29.55 11.65
C LYS A 231 0.76 29.23 11.83
N SER A 232 0.44 28.26 12.69
CA SER A 232 -0.94 27.89 12.98
C SER A 232 -1.59 28.97 13.86
N PRO A 233 -2.89 29.27 13.65
CA PRO A 233 -3.66 30.12 14.55
C PRO A 233 -4.06 29.42 15.86
N VAL A 234 -3.83 28.11 15.96
CA VAL A 234 -4.24 27.29 17.11
C VAL A 234 -3.27 27.52 18.27
N PRO A 235 -3.73 27.77 19.52
CA PRO A 235 -2.85 27.89 20.68
C PRO A 235 -2.36 26.52 21.16
N ILE A 236 -1.29 26.51 21.98
CA ILE A 236 -0.87 25.31 22.71
C ILE A 236 -2.01 24.83 23.62
N ARG A 237 -2.35 23.55 23.53
CA ARG A 237 -3.41 22.92 24.34
C ARG A 237 -2.80 21.97 25.37
N TYR A 238 -3.33 22.00 26.59
CA TYR A 238 -2.84 21.22 27.72
C TYR A 238 -3.89 20.19 28.13
N PHE A 239 -3.50 18.94 28.25
CA PHE A 239 -4.37 17.83 28.65
C PHE A 239 -3.75 17.07 29.82
N ARG A 240 -4.57 16.57 30.76
CA ARG A 240 -4.07 15.62 31.76
C ARG A 240 -3.74 14.29 31.07
N TYR A 241 -2.55 13.76 31.31
CA TYR A 241 -2.10 12.53 30.66
C TYR A 241 -2.00 11.38 31.68
N PRO A 242 -2.60 10.20 31.42
CA PRO A 242 -3.34 9.82 30.21
C PRO A 242 -4.88 10.08 30.27
N GLN A 243 -5.41 10.79 31.28
CA GLN A 243 -6.86 10.81 31.54
C GLN A 243 -7.70 11.62 30.55
N ASP A 244 -7.13 12.67 29.95
CA ASP A 244 -7.82 13.56 29.00
C ASP A 244 -7.34 13.38 27.55
N ALA A 245 -6.14 12.79 27.39
CA ALA A 245 -5.52 12.54 26.10
C ALA A 245 -4.58 11.32 26.16
N GLU A 246 -4.59 10.51 25.10
CA GLU A 246 -3.73 9.35 24.93
C GLU A 246 -3.08 9.36 23.53
N ILE A 247 -1.83 8.93 23.45
CA ILE A 247 -1.14 8.85 22.16
C ILE A 247 -1.54 7.54 21.47
N VAL A 248 -2.20 7.63 20.33
CA VAL A 248 -2.55 6.47 19.49
C VAL A 248 -1.29 5.90 18.83
N GLY A 249 -0.40 6.77 18.36
CA GLY A 249 0.85 6.38 17.72
C GLY A 249 1.55 7.53 17.03
N ARG A 250 2.73 7.27 16.45
CA ARG A 250 3.48 8.25 15.67
C ARG A 250 2.99 8.25 14.23
N VAL A 251 2.82 9.43 13.65
CA VAL A 251 2.55 9.58 12.22
C VAL A 251 3.83 9.27 11.43
N THR A 252 3.75 8.32 10.51
CA THR A 252 4.87 7.82 9.69
C THR A 252 4.71 8.10 8.20
N GLY A 253 3.52 8.50 7.76
CA GLY A 253 3.24 8.86 6.37
C GLY A 253 2.12 9.89 6.30
N ILE A 254 2.17 10.76 5.31
CA ILE A 254 1.19 11.83 5.10
C ILE A 254 0.82 11.85 3.61
N ALA A 255 -0.47 12.01 3.33
CA ALA A 255 -1.00 12.28 2.01
C ALA A 255 -1.91 13.50 2.07
N MET A 256 -1.59 14.52 1.29
CA MET A 256 -2.39 15.73 1.22
C MET A 256 -2.35 16.31 -0.18
N LEU A 257 -3.41 17.02 -0.55
CA LEU A 257 -3.39 17.82 -1.75
C LEU A 257 -2.51 19.06 -1.53
N ILE A 258 -1.75 19.40 -2.56
CA ILE A 258 -1.06 20.70 -2.59
C ILE A 258 -2.10 21.77 -2.91
N ALA A 259 -2.01 22.93 -2.26
CA ALA A 259 -2.87 24.06 -2.54
C ALA A 259 -2.93 24.31 -4.06
N GLN A 260 -4.15 24.49 -4.58
CA GLN A 260 -4.32 24.78 -5.99
C GLN A 260 -3.63 26.10 -6.33
N PHE A 261 -2.90 26.11 -7.44
CA PHE A 261 -2.31 27.33 -7.96
C PHE A 261 -3.44 28.30 -8.34
N GLN A 262 -3.53 29.43 -7.64
CA GLN A 262 -4.45 30.52 -7.97
C GLN A 262 -3.66 31.66 -8.65
N PRO A 263 -3.75 31.82 -9.98
CA PRO A 263 -2.99 32.82 -10.72
C PRO A 263 -3.23 34.26 -10.22
N ASP A 264 -4.46 34.54 -9.76
CA ASP A 264 -4.90 35.88 -9.36
C ASP A 264 -4.24 36.37 -8.06
N SER A 265 -3.68 35.45 -7.25
CA SER A 265 -2.98 35.80 -6.00
C SER A 265 -1.59 36.42 -6.20
N ILE A 266 -1.07 36.43 -7.43
CA ILE A 266 0.25 36.98 -7.78
C ILE A 266 0.16 38.48 -8.13
N ALA A 267 -1.02 39.00 -8.47
CA ALA A 267 -1.19 40.31 -9.09
C ALA A 267 -0.96 41.53 -8.16
N GLU A 268 -0.83 41.34 -6.84
CA GLU A 268 -0.63 42.46 -5.90
C GLU A 268 0.81 42.66 -5.42
N ALA A 269 1.73 41.70 -5.65
CA ALA A 269 3.10 41.80 -5.15
C ALA A 269 4.05 42.66 -6.02
N SER A 270 3.62 43.09 -7.20
CA SER A 270 4.45 43.84 -8.17
C SER A 270 4.26 45.36 -8.14
N LYS A 271 3.60 45.90 -7.11
CA LYS A 271 3.49 47.36 -6.87
C LYS A 271 3.98 47.72 -5.47
N ILE A 272 5.27 47.52 -5.22
CA ILE A 272 6.03 48.23 -4.17
C ILE A 272 7.36 48.63 -4.78
#